data_AF-A0A9N8ZG78-F1
#
_entry.id   AF-A0A9N8ZG78-F1
#
_cell.length_a   1.000
_cell.length_b   1.000
_cell.length_c   1.000
_cell.angle_alpha   90.00
_cell.angle_beta   90.00
_cell.angle_gamma   90.00
#
_symmetry.space_group_name_H-M   'P 1'
#
loop_
_entity.id
_entity.type
_entity.pdbx_description
1 polymer ?
#
loop_
_entity_poly.entity_id
_entity_poly.type
_entity_poly.pdbx_seq_one_letter_code
_entity_poly.pdbx_strand_id
1 'polypeptide(L)'
;MTSQQKKKRFSFFVSPPRSPVLSPAINQSVLSLTTTDPDGLFDRANVSKSVDALERLVSAADTYRDLITRLTKASKAFSKALKEYGHCKGMEERHVMCLQSTSQFYDGLADVQGKLYKVIQKDFDMLMKFWDKYSKKAIKDERAHDNSVADLDKLVKKTGKDYEKQTKRDNKAAVESHEKYISTLTSLGTEIAQKRKEYTIQLTQREKRAYSTIAQI
;
A
#
# COMPACT_ATOMS: atom_id res chain seq x y z
N MET A 1 -39.87 -5.34 -26.30
CA MET A 1 -40.19 -5.09 -24.87
C MET A 1 -38.86 -5.04 -24.14
N THR A 2 -38.22 -3.85 -24.10
CA THR A 2 -38.16 -2.90 -22.95
C THR A 2 -37.47 -3.52 -21.72
N SER A 3 -36.43 -2.95 -21.11
CA SER A 3 -36.03 -1.54 -21.04
C SER A 3 -34.55 -1.41 -20.66
N GLN A 4 -33.91 -0.38 -21.22
CA GLN A 4 -32.65 0.21 -20.79
C GLN A 4 -32.76 0.78 -19.37
N GLN A 5 -31.65 0.81 -18.63
CA GLN A 5 -31.46 1.75 -17.52
C GLN A 5 -30.22 2.63 -17.76
N LYS A 6 -30.49 3.93 -17.89
CA LYS A 6 -29.54 5.03 -18.01
C LYS A 6 -29.16 5.59 -16.63
N LYS A 7 -27.86 5.90 -16.49
CA LYS A 7 -27.23 7.10 -15.88
C LYS A 7 -27.90 7.77 -14.67
N LYS A 8 -27.12 7.95 -13.60
CA LYS A 8 -27.10 9.21 -12.83
C LYS A 8 -25.66 9.67 -12.59
N ARG A 9 -25.22 10.62 -13.42
CA ARG A 9 -24.09 11.51 -13.15
C ARG A 9 -24.53 12.47 -12.05
N PHE A 10 -23.77 12.57 -10.98
CA PHE A 10 -23.89 13.69 -10.04
C PHE A 10 -23.15 14.90 -10.64
N SER A 11 -23.91 15.86 -11.12
CA SER A 11 -23.44 17.21 -11.47
C SER A 11 -24.21 18.19 -10.61
N PHE A 12 -23.53 18.82 -9.66
CA PHE A 12 -24.04 19.97 -8.93
C PHE A 12 -23.05 21.12 -9.04
N PHE A 13 -23.60 22.31 -9.24
CA PHE A 13 -23.00 23.64 -9.37
C PHE A 13 -22.60 24.10 -10.78
N VAL A 14 -23.52 24.86 -11.38
CA VAL A 14 -23.27 25.86 -12.42
C VAL A 14 -23.66 27.23 -11.86
N SER A 15 -22.80 28.23 -12.14
CA SER A 15 -22.98 29.72 -12.20
C SER A 15 -22.10 30.52 -11.23
N PRO A 16 -21.69 31.79 -11.52
CA PRO A 16 -21.54 32.56 -12.78
C PRO A 16 -20.12 33.21 -12.93
N PRO A 17 -19.79 34.03 -13.97
CA PRO A 17 -18.42 34.50 -14.20
C PRO A 17 -18.06 35.68 -13.28
N ARG A 18 -16.88 35.63 -12.65
CA ARG A 18 -16.30 36.74 -11.87
C ARG A 18 -15.13 37.36 -12.62
N SER A 19 -15.19 38.68 -12.76
CA SER A 19 -14.21 39.61 -13.33
C SER A 19 -12.81 39.50 -12.69
N PRO A 20 -11.75 39.99 -13.36
CA PRO A 20 -10.38 39.84 -12.88
C PRO A 20 -10.09 40.82 -11.74
N VAL A 21 -9.69 40.30 -10.58
CA VAL A 21 -9.09 41.07 -9.50
C VAL A 21 -7.58 40.89 -9.59
N LEU A 22 -6.87 41.97 -9.89
CA LEU A 22 -5.42 42.04 -9.73
C LEU A 22 -5.08 41.90 -8.24
N SER A 23 -4.31 40.88 -7.90
CA SER A 23 -3.54 40.83 -6.65
C SER A 23 -2.22 40.09 -6.91
N PRO A 24 -1.13 40.46 -6.23
CA PRO A 24 0.22 40.13 -6.65
C PRO A 24 0.53 38.66 -6.37
N ALA A 25 1.15 38.03 -7.36
CA ALA A 25 1.62 36.65 -7.33
C ALA A 25 2.59 36.43 -6.15
N ILE A 26 2.14 35.67 -5.15
CA ILE A 26 3.04 34.97 -4.24
C ILE A 26 3.20 33.57 -4.81
N ASN A 27 4.38 33.33 -5.35
CA ASN A 27 4.84 32.08 -5.95
C ASN A 27 4.52 30.88 -5.06
N GLN A 28 3.39 30.22 -5.31
CA GLN A 28 3.21 28.82 -4.92
C GLN A 28 3.79 28.00 -6.06
N SER A 29 5.08 27.69 -5.94
CA SER A 29 5.74 26.66 -6.74
C SER A 29 5.10 25.32 -6.38
N VAL A 30 3.97 25.01 -7.01
CA VAL A 30 3.46 23.65 -7.18
C VAL A 30 4.42 22.92 -8.11
N LEU A 31 5.46 22.33 -7.53
CA LEU A 31 6.17 21.21 -8.17
C LEU A 31 5.22 20.01 -8.16
N SER A 32 4.26 20.02 -9.07
CA SER A 32 3.61 18.82 -9.55
C SER A 32 4.63 18.10 -10.43
N LEU A 33 5.46 17.25 -9.83
CA LEU A 33 6.34 16.35 -10.57
C LEU A 33 5.55 15.08 -10.87
N THR A 34 4.80 15.11 -11.97
CA THR A 34 4.44 13.88 -12.69
C THR A 34 5.60 13.53 -13.60
N THR A 35 6.61 12.91 -13.02
CA THR A 35 7.70 12.32 -13.80
C THR A 35 8.06 11.04 -13.06
N THR A 36 8.15 9.93 -13.80
CA THR A 36 8.91 8.76 -13.36
C THR A 36 10.31 9.21 -12.99
N ASP A 37 10.56 9.45 -11.71
CA ASP A 37 11.86 9.87 -11.23
C ASP A 37 12.84 8.69 -11.29
N PRO A 38 13.98 8.85 -12.00
CA PRO A 38 15.08 7.89 -11.98
C PRO A 38 15.87 7.92 -10.66
N ASP A 39 15.63 8.90 -9.79
CA ASP A 39 16.10 8.87 -8.41
C ASP A 39 15.08 8.12 -7.57
N GLY A 40 15.45 6.93 -7.10
CA GLY A 40 14.60 6.02 -6.35
C GLY A 40 14.17 6.50 -4.96
N LEU A 41 13.62 7.71 -4.87
CA LEU A 41 12.81 8.24 -3.77
C LEU A 41 11.35 7.88 -4.00
N PHE A 42 10.71 7.35 -2.96
CA PHE A 42 9.30 6.99 -2.99
C PHE A 42 8.43 8.17 -2.61
N ASP A 43 7.45 8.49 -3.45
CA ASP A 43 6.33 9.38 -3.09
C ASP A 43 5.27 8.62 -2.27
N ARG A 44 4.52 9.35 -1.43
CA ARG A 44 3.45 8.82 -0.56
C ARG A 44 2.41 8.03 -1.36
N ALA A 45 2.03 8.52 -2.54
CA ALA A 45 1.07 7.83 -3.40
C ALA A 45 1.59 6.47 -3.89
N ASN A 46 2.89 6.36 -4.19
CA ASN A 46 3.50 5.12 -4.64
C ASN A 46 3.62 4.11 -3.49
N VAL A 47 3.83 4.60 -2.26
CA VAL A 47 3.89 3.73 -1.07
C VAL A 47 2.54 3.23 -0.63
N SER A 48 1.49 4.05 -0.66
CA SER A 48 0.14 3.54 -0.41
C SER A 48 -0.20 2.42 -1.40
N LYS A 49 0.15 2.59 -2.68
CA LYS A 49 -0.01 1.53 -3.69
C LYS A 49 0.82 0.28 -3.39
N SER A 50 2.07 0.42 -2.91
CA SER A 50 2.92 -0.73 -2.57
C SER A 50 2.39 -1.50 -1.36
N VAL A 51 1.91 -0.79 -0.34
CA VAL A 51 1.27 -1.36 0.84
C VAL A 51 0.02 -2.15 0.45
N ASP A 52 -0.87 -1.55 -0.35
CA ASP A 52 -2.08 -2.22 -0.84
C ASP A 52 -1.74 -3.45 -1.71
N ALA A 53 -0.69 -3.36 -2.53
CA ALA A 53 -0.25 -4.48 -3.35
C ALA A 53 0.29 -5.64 -2.48
N LEU A 54 1.03 -5.32 -1.42
CA LEU A 54 1.53 -6.31 -0.47
C LEU A 54 0.38 -6.98 0.32
N GLU A 55 -0.64 -6.22 0.72
CA GLU A 55 -1.84 -6.79 1.36
C GLU A 55 -2.54 -7.81 0.45
N ARG A 56 -2.69 -7.46 -0.83
CA ARG A 56 -3.27 -8.38 -1.83
C ARG A 56 -2.39 -9.61 -2.04
N LEU A 57 -1.07 -9.45 -2.07
CA LEU A 57 -0.13 -10.56 -2.19
C LEU A 57 -0.28 -11.54 -1.01
N VAL A 58 -0.33 -11.01 0.21
CA VAL A 58 -0.53 -11.81 1.43
C VAL A 58 -1.86 -12.57 1.37
N SER A 59 -2.94 -11.89 0.99
CA SER A 59 -4.27 -12.51 0.87
C SER A 59 -4.32 -13.60 -0.20
N ALA A 60 -3.66 -13.38 -1.34
CA ALA A 60 -3.55 -14.36 -2.41
C ALA A 60 -2.72 -15.58 -1.99
N ALA A 61 -1.61 -15.37 -1.27
CA ALA A 61 -0.77 -16.43 -0.75
C ALA A 61 -1.51 -17.32 0.27
N ASP A 62 -2.34 -16.72 1.14
CA ASP A 62 -3.18 -17.45 2.10
C ASP A 62 -4.17 -18.39 1.38
N THR A 63 -4.84 -17.84 0.36
CA THR A 63 -5.79 -18.59 -0.48
C THR A 63 -5.08 -19.72 -1.22
N TYR A 64 -3.93 -19.44 -1.84
CA TYR A 64 -3.14 -20.41 -2.58
C TYR A 64 -2.70 -21.58 -1.67
N ARG A 65 -2.21 -21.26 -0.47
CA ARG A 65 -1.82 -22.26 0.53
C ARG A 65 -2.97 -23.20 0.89
N ASP A 66 -4.17 -22.67 1.15
CA ASP A 66 -5.35 -23.50 1.45
C ASP A 66 -5.74 -24.40 0.26
N LEU A 67 -5.70 -23.87 -0.96
CA LEU A 67 -6.01 -24.62 -2.17
C LEU A 67 -5.06 -25.80 -2.40
N ILE A 68 -3.76 -25.66 -2.12
CA ILE A 68 -2.80 -26.77 -2.25
C ILE A 68 -3.10 -27.87 -1.22
N THR A 69 -3.48 -27.53 0.01
CA THR A 69 -3.88 -28.52 1.00
C THR A 69 -5.10 -29.31 0.54
N ARG A 70 -6.10 -28.62 -0.02
CA ARG A 70 -7.32 -29.25 -0.55
C ARG A 70 -6.99 -30.12 -1.76
N LEU A 71 -6.16 -29.64 -2.68
CA LEU A 71 -5.72 -30.37 -3.85
C LEU A 71 -4.97 -31.65 -3.46
N THR A 72 -4.08 -31.57 -2.46
CA THR A 72 -3.37 -32.75 -1.93
C THR A 72 -4.34 -33.83 -1.45
N LYS A 73 -5.38 -33.44 -0.69
CA LYS A 73 -6.41 -34.38 -0.20
C LYS A 73 -7.24 -34.95 -1.34
N ALA A 74 -7.62 -34.12 -2.31
CA ALA A 74 -8.38 -34.54 -3.48
C ALA A 74 -7.58 -35.53 -4.35
N SER A 75 -6.29 -35.28 -4.58
CA SER A 75 -5.39 -36.18 -5.30
C SER A 75 -5.31 -37.56 -4.64
N LYS A 76 -5.17 -37.63 -3.30
CA LYS A 76 -5.17 -38.90 -2.57
C LYS A 76 -6.51 -39.65 -2.66
N ALA A 77 -7.62 -38.92 -2.53
CA ALA A 77 -8.94 -39.51 -2.66
C ALA A 77 -9.16 -40.07 -4.07
N PHE A 78 -8.72 -39.34 -5.11
CA PHE A 78 -8.82 -39.77 -6.49
C PHE A 78 -7.95 -40.99 -6.80
N SER A 79 -6.70 -41.01 -6.32
CA SER A 79 -5.86 -42.22 -6.41
C SER A 79 -6.54 -43.43 -5.78
N LYS A 80 -7.06 -43.28 -4.56
CA LYS A 80 -7.75 -44.37 -3.85
C LYS A 80 -8.96 -44.88 -4.64
N ALA A 81 -9.77 -43.99 -5.21
CA ALA A 81 -10.92 -44.35 -6.02
C ALA A 81 -10.51 -45.10 -7.31
N LEU A 82 -9.45 -44.67 -7.99
CA LEU A 82 -8.89 -45.37 -9.15
C LEU A 82 -8.42 -46.78 -8.78
N LYS A 83 -7.75 -46.92 -7.64
CA LYS A 83 -7.32 -48.22 -7.13
C LYS A 83 -8.53 -49.10 -6.83
N GLU A 84 -9.52 -48.61 -6.09
CA GLU A 84 -10.72 -49.37 -5.76
C GLU A 84 -11.49 -49.84 -7.01
N TYR A 85 -11.69 -48.94 -7.98
CA TYR A 85 -12.35 -49.27 -9.25
C TYR A 85 -11.56 -50.30 -10.06
N GLY A 86 -10.23 -50.19 -10.09
CA GLY A 86 -9.36 -51.17 -10.75
C GLY A 86 -9.40 -52.57 -10.14
N HIS A 87 -9.89 -52.74 -8.90
CA HIS A 87 -10.05 -54.06 -8.26
C HIS A 87 -11.48 -54.62 -8.38
N CYS A 88 -12.36 -53.98 -9.15
CA CYS A 88 -13.69 -54.52 -9.43
C CYS A 88 -13.62 -55.81 -10.26
N LYS A 89 -14.50 -56.77 -9.94
CA LYS A 89 -14.59 -58.04 -10.67
C LYS A 89 -14.98 -57.81 -12.12
N GLY A 90 -14.39 -58.58 -13.03
CA GLY A 90 -14.71 -58.56 -14.46
C GLY A 90 -13.88 -57.58 -15.31
N MET A 91 -12.90 -56.88 -14.72
CA MET A 91 -11.94 -56.08 -15.49
C MET A 91 -10.86 -56.95 -16.15
N GLU A 92 -10.53 -56.64 -17.40
CA GLU A 92 -9.33 -57.19 -18.05
C GLU A 92 -8.04 -56.65 -17.42
N GLU A 93 -7.02 -57.48 -17.35
CA GLU A 93 -5.70 -57.16 -16.75
C GLU A 93 -5.09 -55.85 -17.25
N ARG A 94 -5.19 -55.57 -18.57
CA ARG A 94 -4.66 -54.33 -19.16
C ARG A 94 -5.33 -53.08 -18.58
N HIS A 95 -6.64 -53.13 -18.34
CA HIS A 95 -7.38 -52.01 -17.74
C HIS A 95 -7.00 -51.84 -16.26
N VAL A 96 -6.85 -52.95 -15.53
CA VAL A 96 -6.39 -52.96 -14.13
C VAL A 96 -5.02 -52.30 -14.03
N MET A 97 -4.05 -52.73 -14.83
CA MET A 97 -2.70 -52.17 -14.87
C MET A 97 -2.71 -50.66 -15.17
N CYS A 98 -3.52 -50.22 -16.14
CA CYS A 98 -3.65 -48.81 -16.49
C CYS A 98 -4.19 -47.97 -15.33
N LEU A 99 -5.25 -48.44 -14.66
CA LEU A 99 -5.83 -47.75 -13.51
C LEU A 99 -4.88 -47.73 -12.30
N GLN A 100 -4.19 -48.84 -12.04
CA GLN A 100 -3.19 -48.90 -10.97
C GLN A 100 -2.03 -47.96 -11.22
N SER A 101 -1.52 -47.90 -12.45
CA SER A 101 -0.46 -46.95 -12.84
C SER A 101 -0.92 -45.49 -12.68
N THR A 102 -2.16 -45.19 -13.09
CA THR A 102 -2.75 -43.85 -12.93
C THR A 102 -2.94 -43.49 -11.45
N SER A 103 -3.40 -44.44 -10.63
CA SER A 103 -3.51 -44.27 -9.18
C SER A 103 -2.14 -43.93 -8.56
N GLN A 104 -1.10 -44.71 -8.88
CA GLN A 104 0.26 -44.45 -8.40
C GLN A 104 0.78 -43.06 -8.80
N PHE A 105 0.47 -42.60 -10.02
CA PHE A 105 0.80 -41.25 -10.46
C PHE A 105 0.15 -40.17 -9.56
N TYR A 106 -1.14 -40.28 -9.26
CA TYR A 106 -1.83 -39.30 -8.42
C TYR A 106 -1.43 -39.37 -6.94
N ASP A 107 -1.08 -40.55 -6.42
CA ASP A 107 -0.48 -40.67 -5.09
C ASP A 107 0.88 -39.97 -5.04
N GLY A 108 1.74 -40.20 -6.04
CA GLY A 108 3.02 -39.50 -6.16
C GLY A 108 2.86 -37.98 -6.28
N LEU A 109 1.89 -37.53 -7.08
CA LEU A 109 1.53 -36.11 -7.20
C LEU A 109 1.09 -35.53 -5.85
N ALA A 110 0.25 -36.25 -5.10
CA ALA A 110 -0.19 -35.82 -3.78
C ALA A 110 0.97 -35.70 -2.79
N ASP A 111 1.95 -36.59 -2.85
CA ASP A 111 3.14 -36.52 -1.99
C ASP A 111 4.03 -35.32 -2.34
N VAL A 112 4.19 -35.01 -3.63
CA VAL A 112 4.87 -33.78 -4.09
C VAL A 112 4.11 -32.54 -3.62
N GLN A 113 2.79 -32.49 -3.81
CA GLN A 113 1.93 -31.40 -3.34
C GLN A 113 2.02 -31.22 -1.81
N GLY A 114 2.06 -32.32 -1.06
CA GLY A 114 2.23 -32.29 0.40
C GLY A 114 3.58 -31.76 0.86
N LYS A 115 4.67 -32.05 0.13
CA LYS A 115 5.99 -31.46 0.37
C LYS A 115 6.01 -29.97 0.03
N LEU A 116 5.44 -29.60 -1.12
CA LEU A 116 5.31 -28.21 -1.56
C LEU A 116 4.51 -27.37 -0.55
N TYR A 117 3.41 -27.90 -0.03
CA TYR A 117 2.62 -27.25 1.02
C TYR A 117 3.46 -26.89 2.24
N LYS A 118 4.36 -27.77 2.70
CA LYS A 118 5.21 -27.49 3.86
C LYS A 118 6.20 -26.35 3.63
N VAL A 119 6.68 -26.19 2.40
CA VAL A 119 7.56 -25.07 2.02
C VAL A 119 6.75 -23.78 2.00
N ILE A 120 5.66 -23.77 1.24
CA ILE A 120 4.75 -22.62 1.10
C ILE A 120 4.21 -22.16 2.45
N GLN A 121 3.87 -23.09 3.36
CA GLN A 121 3.40 -22.76 4.69
C GLN A 121 4.44 -21.94 5.47
N LYS A 122 5.72 -22.31 5.40
CA LYS A 122 6.80 -21.58 6.08
C LYS A 122 6.98 -20.19 5.49
N ASP A 123 7.03 -20.09 4.17
CA ASP A 123 7.21 -18.83 3.46
C ASP A 123 6.03 -17.89 3.73
N PHE A 124 4.82 -18.43 3.73
CA PHE A 124 3.61 -17.70 4.10
C PHE A 124 3.64 -17.23 5.57
N ASP A 125 4.04 -18.07 6.52
CA ASP A 125 4.14 -17.66 7.92
C ASP A 125 5.19 -16.55 8.12
N MET A 126 6.29 -16.57 7.36
CA MET A 126 7.28 -15.49 7.34
C MET A 126 6.69 -14.21 6.74
N LEU A 127 6.01 -14.31 5.61
CA LEU A 127 5.36 -13.18 4.92
C LEU A 127 4.29 -12.54 5.80
N MET A 128 3.44 -13.33 6.45
CA MET A 128 2.41 -12.85 7.38
C MET A 128 3.00 -12.10 8.57
N LYS A 129 4.03 -12.67 9.21
CA LYS A 129 4.71 -12.02 10.35
C LYS A 129 5.38 -10.72 9.93
N PHE A 130 5.96 -10.68 8.73
CA PHE A 130 6.53 -9.46 8.18
C PHE A 130 5.44 -8.42 7.92
N TRP A 131 4.36 -8.81 7.24
CA TRP A 131 3.23 -7.93 6.92
C TRP A 131 2.59 -7.29 8.15
N ASP A 132 2.32 -8.07 9.20
CA ASP A 132 1.73 -7.55 10.45
C ASP A 132 2.60 -6.48 11.11
N LYS A 133 3.93 -6.70 11.13
CA LYS A 133 4.87 -5.72 11.67
C LYS A 133 5.01 -4.49 10.79
N TYR A 134 5.12 -4.70 9.48
CA TYR A 134 5.35 -3.65 8.49
C TYR A 134 4.14 -2.73 8.37
N SER A 135 2.92 -3.27 8.30
CA SER A 135 1.67 -2.50 8.20
C SER A 135 1.45 -1.60 9.43
N LYS A 136 1.60 -2.15 10.64
CA LYS A 136 1.54 -1.38 11.89
C LYS A 136 2.58 -0.26 11.94
N LYS A 137 3.80 -0.55 11.50
CA LYS A 137 4.87 0.44 11.44
C LYS A 137 4.56 1.54 10.42
N ALA A 138 4.10 1.19 9.23
CA ALA A 138 3.73 2.15 8.19
C ALA A 138 2.69 3.15 8.69
N ILE A 139 1.61 2.66 9.32
CA ILE A 139 0.54 3.49 9.89
C ILE A 139 1.08 4.41 10.99
N LYS A 140 1.93 3.89 11.88
CA LYS A 140 2.52 4.67 12.98
C LYS A 140 3.41 5.79 12.45
N ASP A 141 4.28 5.47 11.49
CA ASP A 141 5.25 6.41 10.93
C ASP A 141 4.52 7.51 10.14
N GLU A 142 3.48 7.17 9.37
CA GLU A 142 2.64 8.13 8.64
C GLU A 142 1.89 9.07 9.59
N ARG A 143 1.28 8.54 10.65
CA ARG A 143 0.59 9.35 11.66
C ARG A 143 1.54 10.29 12.41
N ALA A 144 2.74 9.82 12.73
CA ALA A 144 3.75 10.63 13.41
C ALA A 144 4.20 11.82 12.54
N HIS A 145 4.43 11.58 11.24
CA HIS A 145 4.75 12.64 10.29
C HIS A 145 3.61 13.64 10.13
N ASP A 146 2.37 13.16 9.91
CA ASP A 146 1.21 14.03 9.71
C ASP A 146 0.94 14.91 10.95
N ASN A 147 1.11 14.38 12.17
CA ASN A 147 1.01 15.16 13.41
C ASN A 147 2.11 16.23 13.50
N SER A 148 3.37 15.88 13.19
CA SER A 148 4.49 16.82 13.24
C SER A 148 4.32 17.98 12.26
N VAL A 149 3.84 17.71 11.04
CA VAL A 149 3.56 18.76 10.06
C VAL A 149 2.37 19.61 10.49
N ALA A 150 1.30 18.98 11.01
CA ALA A 150 0.14 19.71 11.48
C ALA A 150 0.45 20.66 12.66
N ASP A 151 1.36 20.28 13.56
CA ASP A 151 1.77 21.13 14.67
C ASP A 151 2.61 22.32 14.22
N LEU A 152 3.50 22.14 13.25
CA LEU A 152 4.23 23.25 12.60
C LEU A 152 3.26 24.19 11.86
N ASP A 153 2.28 23.66 11.14
CA ASP A 153 1.25 24.46 10.46
C ASP A 153 0.39 25.27 11.45
N LYS A 154 0.07 24.70 12.63
CA LYS A 154 -0.60 25.44 13.70
C LYS A 154 0.27 26.59 14.21
N LEU A 155 1.58 26.36 14.33
CA LEU A 155 2.52 27.40 14.78
C LEU A 155 2.62 28.52 13.74
N VAL A 156 2.70 28.20 12.44
CA VAL A 156 2.63 29.18 11.34
C VAL A 156 1.36 30.03 11.43
N LYS A 157 0.20 29.39 11.60
CA LYS A 157 -1.09 30.10 11.75
C LYS A 157 -1.14 30.97 13.00
N LYS A 158 -0.58 30.50 14.12
CA LYS A 158 -0.51 31.25 15.38
C LYS A 158 0.38 32.48 15.23
N THR A 159 1.58 32.31 14.70
CA THR A 159 2.54 33.40 14.43
C THR A 159 1.92 34.47 13.52
N GLY A 160 1.17 34.07 12.47
CA GLY A 160 0.41 34.99 11.63
C GLY A 160 -0.63 35.82 12.40
N LYS A 161 -1.44 35.16 13.24
CA LYS A 161 -2.46 35.84 14.05
C LYS A 161 -1.86 36.76 15.11
N ASP A 162 -0.76 36.36 15.73
CA ASP A 162 -0.10 37.14 16.77
C ASP A 162 0.54 38.40 16.16
N TYR A 163 1.17 38.29 14.98
CA TYR A 163 1.67 39.43 14.23
C TYR A 163 0.55 40.41 13.80
N GLU A 164 -0.58 39.90 13.30
CA GLU A 164 -1.73 40.73 12.94
C GLU A 164 -2.32 41.49 14.15
N LYS A 165 -2.33 40.87 15.33
CA LYS A 165 -2.77 41.53 16.57
C LYS A 165 -1.77 42.57 17.05
N GLN A 166 -0.47 42.28 16.96
CA GLN A 166 0.60 43.18 17.40
C GLN A 166 0.63 44.46 16.55
N THR A 167 0.54 44.31 15.23
CA THR A 167 0.55 45.44 14.27
C THR A 167 -0.68 46.34 14.41
N LYS A 168 -1.85 45.79 14.78
CA LYS A 168 -3.06 46.58 15.09
C LYS A 168 -2.96 47.39 16.39
N ARG A 169 -2.06 47.03 17.32
CA ARG A 169 -1.91 47.68 18.64
C ARG A 169 -0.78 48.70 18.68
N ASP A 170 0.37 48.41 18.07
CA ASP A 170 1.57 49.24 18.15
C ASP A 170 2.15 49.57 16.76
N ASN A 171 1.76 50.73 16.22
CA ASN A 171 2.24 51.20 14.90
C ASN A 171 3.71 51.69 14.91
N LYS A 172 4.28 51.98 16.08
CA LYS A 172 5.59 52.68 16.22
C LYS A 172 6.81 51.75 16.18
N ALA A 173 6.65 50.45 16.44
CA ALA A 173 7.70 49.43 16.40
C ALA A 173 7.54 48.45 15.21
N ALA A 174 6.81 48.87 14.19
CA ALA A 174 6.29 47.98 13.14
C ALA A 174 7.37 47.30 12.28
N VAL A 175 8.51 47.97 12.04
CA VAL A 175 9.57 47.45 11.15
C VAL A 175 10.36 46.31 11.83
N GLU A 176 10.89 46.52 13.04
CA GLU A 176 11.59 45.46 13.78
C GLU A 176 10.67 44.27 14.12
N SER A 177 9.38 44.53 14.39
CA SER A 177 8.39 43.47 14.59
C SER A 177 8.11 42.68 13.31
N HIS A 178 8.16 43.33 12.14
CA HIS A 178 7.98 42.66 10.84
C HIS A 178 9.19 41.80 10.49
N GLU A 179 10.41 42.28 10.69
CA GLU A 179 11.64 41.49 10.46
C GLU A 179 11.66 40.21 11.30
N LYS A 180 11.32 40.30 12.61
CA LYS A 180 11.19 39.12 13.48
C LYS A 180 10.12 38.14 13.02
N TYR A 181 8.98 38.65 12.55
CA TYR A 181 7.91 37.83 11.99
C TYR A 181 8.36 37.07 10.73
N ILE A 182 8.97 37.78 9.78
CA ILE A 182 9.48 37.18 8.54
C ILE A 182 10.56 36.14 8.83
N SER A 183 11.48 36.43 9.74
CA SER A 183 12.50 35.47 10.18
C SER A 183 11.87 34.20 10.77
N THR A 184 10.88 34.35 11.66
CA THR A 184 10.18 33.22 12.29
C THR A 184 9.41 32.39 11.26
N LEU A 185 8.68 33.02 10.34
CA LEU A 185 7.98 32.33 9.25
C LEU A 185 8.94 31.59 8.33
N THR A 186 10.07 32.21 8.01
CA THR A 186 11.10 31.60 7.16
C THR A 186 11.66 30.36 7.85
N SER A 187 12.00 30.44 9.14
CA SER A 187 12.45 29.29 9.95
C SER A 187 11.42 28.16 9.95
N LEU A 188 10.15 28.45 10.26
CA LEU A 188 9.09 27.44 10.26
C LEU A 188 8.88 26.82 8.87
N GLY A 189 8.96 27.62 7.81
CA GLY A 189 8.92 27.14 6.43
C GLY A 189 10.06 26.17 6.12
N THR A 190 11.29 26.50 6.54
CA THR A 190 12.45 25.62 6.38
C THR A 190 12.32 24.32 7.19
N GLU A 191 11.79 24.38 8.41
CA GLU A 191 11.55 23.20 9.25
C GLU A 191 10.50 22.27 8.63
N ILE A 192 9.39 22.81 8.09
CA ILE A 192 8.38 22.02 7.38
C ILE A 192 8.99 21.35 6.15
N ALA A 193 9.77 22.08 5.36
CA ALA A 193 10.44 21.53 4.18
C ALA A 193 11.43 20.42 4.57
N GLN A 194 12.19 20.62 5.64
CA GLN A 194 13.11 19.62 6.18
C GLN A 194 12.36 18.38 6.65
N LYS A 195 11.26 18.53 7.40
CA LYS A 195 10.46 17.39 7.89
C LYS A 195 9.88 16.54 6.76
N ARG A 196 9.38 17.19 5.70
CA ARG A 196 8.91 16.50 4.50
C ARG A 196 10.04 15.71 3.83
N LYS A 197 11.22 16.32 3.68
CA LYS A 197 12.40 15.65 3.09
C LYS A 197 12.87 14.45 3.92
N GLU A 198 12.99 14.63 5.24
CA GLU A 198 13.35 13.55 6.17
C GLU A 198 12.39 12.37 6.04
N TYR A 199 11.08 12.64 5.98
CA TYR A 199 10.07 11.61 5.82
C TYR A 199 10.21 10.87 4.49
N THR A 200 10.38 11.55 3.36
CA THR A 200 10.57 10.89 2.06
C THR A 200 11.79 9.96 2.06
N ILE A 201 12.89 10.35 2.73
CA ILE A 201 14.08 9.50 2.88
C ILE A 201 13.77 8.26 3.73
N GLN A 202 13.11 8.44 4.88
CA GLN A 202 12.72 7.33 5.75
C GLN A 202 11.77 6.36 5.04
N LEU A 203 10.78 6.90 4.32
CA LEU A 203 9.83 6.16 3.51
C LEU A 203 10.57 5.29 2.48
N THR A 204 11.48 5.90 1.73
CA THR A 204 12.30 5.23 0.71
C THR A 204 13.14 4.09 1.28
N GLN A 205 13.80 4.32 2.41
CA GLN A 205 14.59 3.28 3.07
C GLN A 205 13.71 2.14 3.58
N ARG A 206 12.54 2.45 4.12
CA ARG A 206 11.57 1.46 4.58
C ARG A 206 11.06 0.59 3.44
N GLU A 207 10.71 1.19 2.30
CA GLU A 207 10.28 0.45 1.11
C GLU A 207 11.40 -0.45 0.55
N LYS A 208 12.62 0.08 0.40
CA LYS A 208 13.77 -0.71 -0.08
C LYS A 208 14.04 -1.93 0.81
N ARG A 209 13.97 -1.75 2.13
CA ARG A 209 14.10 -2.85 3.10
C ARG A 209 12.96 -3.85 2.95
N ALA A 210 11.72 -3.38 2.80
CA ALA A 210 10.57 -4.25 2.63
C ALA A 210 10.71 -5.13 1.38
N TYR A 211 11.05 -4.55 0.23
CA TYR A 211 11.29 -5.31 -1.00
C TYR A 211 12.42 -6.32 -0.84
N SER A 212 13.54 -5.92 -0.22
CA SER A 212 14.66 -6.84 0.02
C SER A 212 14.26 -8.01 0.92
N THR A 213 13.45 -7.79 1.95
CA THR A 213 13.00 -8.86 2.85
C THR A 213 12.00 -9.77 2.15
N ILE A 214 11.03 -9.21 1.42
CA ILE A 214 10.01 -10.01 0.72
C ILE A 214 10.65 -10.86 -0.38
N ALA A 215 11.67 -10.35 -1.08
CA ALA A 215 12.38 -11.11 -2.12
C ALA A 215 13.23 -12.29 -1.58
N GLN A 216 13.45 -12.36 -0.28
CA GLN A 216 14.16 -13.47 0.38
C GLN A 216 13.22 -14.55 0.91
N ILE A 217 11.92 -14.29 0.89
CA ILE A 217 10.85 -15.25 1.23
C ILE A 217 10.50 -16.00 -0.04
#